data_AF-A0A967MUT1-F1
#
_entry.id   AF-A0A967MUT1-F1
#
_cell.length_a   1.000
_cell.length_b   1.000
_cell.length_c   1.000
_cell.angle_alpha   90.00
_cell.angle_beta   90.00
_cell.angle_gamma   90.00
#
_symmetry.space_group_name_H-M   'P 1'
#
loop_
_entity.id
_entity.type
_entity.pdbx_description
1 polymer ?
#
loop_
_entity_poly.entity_id
_entity_poly.type
_entity_poly.pdbx_seq_one_letter_code
_entity_poly.pdbx_strand_id
1 'polypeptide(L)'
;IPLTKLCRDVCRYCTFAHAPRDLPSPYLSVDEAIEIAAAGARAGCHEALFTLGDRPESRYRVAREALQELGFESTIEYLAHVAGRVHEATG
;
A
#
# COMPACT_ATOMS: atom_id res chain seq x y z
N ILE A 1 -3.12 -7.53 0.36
CA ILE A 1 -2.08 -6.72 -0.28
C ILE A 1 -1.73 -5.54 0.64
N PRO A 2 -0.63 -5.59 1.40
CA PRO A 2 -0.26 -4.56 2.38
C PRO A 2 0.39 -3.35 1.70
N LEU A 3 -0.42 -2.50 1.06
CA LEU A 3 0.04 -1.38 0.22
C LEU A 3 1.02 -0.46 0.94
N THR A 4 0.77 -0.19 2.22
CA THR A 4 1.72 0.51 3.10
C THR A 4 1.53 0.05 4.54
N LYS A 5 2.62 -0.01 5.29
CA LYS A 5 2.59 -0.24 6.74
C LYS A 5 2.87 1.04 7.54
N LEU A 6 2.86 2.19 6.88
CA LEU A 6 2.92 3.48 7.55
C LEU A 6 1.52 3.94 7.95
N CYS A 7 1.42 4.62 9.09
CA CYS A 7 0.17 5.21 9.57
C CYS A 7 0.46 6.54 10.27
N ARG A 8 -0.42 7.54 10.12
CA ARG A 8 -0.36 8.78 10.90
C ARG A 8 -0.57 8.51 12.39
N ASP A 9 -1.45 7.57 12.70
CA ASP A 9 -1.87 7.31 14.07
C ASP A 9 -0.88 6.42 14.82
N VAL A 10 -0.85 6.57 16.14
CA VAL A 10 0.02 5.79 17.05
C VAL A 10 -0.85 5.02 18.02
N CYS A 11 -1.56 4.03 17.49
CA CYS A 11 -2.38 3.13 18.29
C CYS A 11 -1.47 2.16 19.05
N ARG A 12 -1.48 2.21 20.39
CA ARG A 12 -0.63 1.36 21.25
C ARG A 12 -0.84 -0.15 21.06
N TYR A 13 -2.01 -0.54 20.58
CA TYR A 13 -2.36 -1.93 20.31
C TYR A 13 -2.06 -2.37 18.87
N CYS A 14 -1.63 -1.45 18.00
CA CYS A 14 -1.45 -1.75 16.58
C CYS A 14 -0.10 -2.42 16.35
N THR A 15 -0.14 -3.68 15.92
CA THR A 15 1.04 -4.43 15.48
C THR A 15 1.29 -4.33 13.96
N PHE A 16 0.38 -3.69 13.22
CA PHE A 16 0.47 -3.54 11.77
C PHE A 16 1.38 -2.38 11.34
N ALA A 17 1.29 -1.25 12.04
CA ALA A 17 2.01 -0.04 11.67
C ALA A 17 3.47 -0.09 12.14
N HIS A 18 4.41 0.26 11.25
CA HIS A 18 5.84 0.29 11.53
C HIS A 18 6.40 1.71 11.34
N ALA A 19 7.56 1.98 11.95
CA ALA A 19 8.27 3.22 11.69
C ALA A 19 8.95 3.15 10.30
N PRO A 20 9.11 4.28 9.59
CA PRO A 20 9.68 4.26 8.24
C PRO A 20 11.08 3.64 8.14
N ARG A 21 11.91 3.78 9.18
CA ARG A 21 13.26 3.20 9.22
C ARG A 21 13.28 1.67 9.23
N ASP A 22 12.17 1.04 9.59
CA ASP A 22 12.04 -0.42 9.70
C ASP A 22 11.46 -1.03 8.41
N LEU A 23 11.19 -0.20 7.38
CA LEU A 23 10.59 -0.60 6.12
C LEU A 23 11.56 -0.36 4.96
N PRO A 24 11.63 -1.28 3.97
CA PRO A 24 12.45 -1.08 2.79
C PRO A 24 11.89 -0.01 1.83
N SER A 25 10.57 0.18 1.83
CA SER A 25 9.87 1.19 1.03
C SER A 25 8.62 1.70 1.79
N PRO A 26 8.23 2.99 1.61
CA PRO A 26 6.99 3.53 2.18
C PRO A 26 5.71 2.88 1.62
N TYR A 27 5.73 2.47 0.35
CA TYR A 27 4.61 1.82 -0.34
C TYR A 27 5.10 0.64 -1.19
N LEU A 28 4.22 -0.35 -1.40
CA LEU A 28 4.41 -1.32 -2.47
C LEU A 28 4.32 -0.63 -3.83
N SER A 29 5.14 -1.07 -4.77
CA SER A 29 4.99 -0.76 -6.19
C SER A 29 3.75 -1.45 -6.77
N VAL A 30 3.32 -0.98 -7.95
CA VAL A 30 2.21 -1.59 -8.70
C VAL A 30 2.53 -3.05 -9.03
N ASP A 31 3.74 -3.33 -9.50
CA ASP A 31 4.15 -4.68 -9.91
C ASP A 31 4.19 -5.64 -8.71
N GLU A 32 4.70 -5.20 -7.55
CA GLU A 32 4.65 -6.00 -6.31
C GLU A 32 3.21 -6.31 -5.89
N ALA A 33 2.30 -5.35 -6.02
CA ALA A 33 0.89 -5.56 -5.71
C ALA A 33 0.23 -6.57 -6.67
N ILE A 34 0.52 -6.47 -7.97
CA ILE A 34 0.07 -7.42 -9.00
C ILE A 34 0.62 -8.82 -8.73
N GLU A 35 1.89 -8.96 -8.39
CA GLU A 35 2.48 -10.27 -8.09
C GLU A 35 1.83 -10.95 -6.88
N ILE A 36 1.51 -10.20 -5.83
CA ILE A 36 0.76 -10.72 -4.68
C ILE A 36 -0.65 -11.16 -5.11
N ALA A 37 -1.35 -10.33 -5.89
CA ALA A 37 -2.69 -10.65 -6.35
C ALA A 37 -2.69 -11.88 -7.28
N ALA A 38 -1.74 -11.96 -8.20
CA ALA A 38 -1.58 -13.08 -9.13
C ALA A 38 -1.24 -14.37 -8.38
N ALA A 39 -0.43 -14.30 -7.31
CA ALA A 39 -0.21 -15.44 -6.43
C ALA A 39 -1.50 -15.90 -5.74
N GLY A 40 -2.33 -14.96 -5.27
CA GLY A 40 -3.66 -15.27 -4.73
C GLY A 40 -4.59 -15.91 -5.76
N ALA A 41 -4.66 -15.38 -6.97
CA ALA A 41 -5.46 -15.93 -8.07
C ALA A 41 -5.02 -17.37 -8.42
N ARG A 42 -3.71 -17.63 -8.50
CA ARG A 42 -3.16 -18.99 -8.69
C ARG A 42 -3.53 -19.95 -7.55
N ALA A 43 -3.72 -19.43 -6.33
CA ALA A 43 -4.17 -20.19 -5.18
C ALA A 43 -5.71 -20.33 -5.08
N GLY A 44 -6.47 -19.80 -6.05
CA GLY A 44 -7.93 -19.87 -6.07
C GLY A 44 -8.65 -18.78 -5.28
N CYS A 45 -7.97 -17.67 -4.94
CA CYS A 45 -8.63 -16.51 -4.35
C CYS A 45 -9.48 -15.76 -5.40
N HIS A 46 -10.63 -15.24 -4.97
CA HIS A 46 -11.56 -14.48 -5.81
C HIS A 46 -11.69 -13.00 -5.39
N GLU A 47 -11.08 -12.61 -4.28
CA GLU A 47 -11.15 -11.26 -3.73
C GLU A 47 -9.74 -10.78 -3.35
N ALA A 48 -9.46 -9.50 -3.56
CA ALA A 48 -8.21 -8.86 -3.19
C ALA A 48 -8.46 -7.79 -2.12
N LEU A 49 -8.03 -8.05 -0.89
CA LEU A 49 -8.07 -7.06 0.19
C LEU A 49 -6.78 -6.23 0.22
N PHE A 50 -6.90 -4.92 0.12
CA PHE A 50 -5.81 -3.99 0.39
C PHE A 50 -5.78 -3.59 1.87
N THR A 51 -4.62 -3.64 2.48
CA THR A 51 -4.40 -3.19 3.87
C THR A 51 -3.39 -2.05 3.89
N LEU A 52 -3.71 -1.00 4.64
CA LEU A 52 -2.98 0.25 4.69
C LEU A 52 -3.21 0.97 6.02
N GLY A 53 -2.26 1.80 6.43
CA GLY A 53 -2.48 2.75 7.52
C GLY A 53 -3.13 4.05 7.04
N ASP A 54 -3.67 4.81 7.99
CA ASP A 54 -4.39 6.05 7.69
C ASP A 54 -3.42 7.20 7.39
N ARG A 55 -3.56 7.78 6.20
CA ARG A 55 -2.91 9.01 5.71
C ARG A 55 -1.47 9.22 6.21
N PRO A 56 -0.56 8.23 6.01
CA PRO A 56 0.82 8.33 6.48
C PRO A 56 1.55 9.58 5.97
N GLU A 57 1.17 10.09 4.80
CA GLU A 57 1.68 11.32 4.20
C GLU A 57 1.42 12.56 5.07
N SER A 58 0.43 12.54 5.96
CA SER A 58 0.20 13.64 6.90
C SER A 58 1.25 13.70 8.03
N ARG A 59 1.92 12.58 8.31
CA ARG A 59 2.91 12.46 9.40
C ARG A 59 4.34 12.34 8.88
N TYR A 60 4.56 11.49 7.89
CA TYR A 60 5.89 11.11 7.44
C TYR A 60 6.25 11.84 6.15
N ARG A 61 7.38 12.56 6.16
CA ARG A 61 7.92 13.22 4.96
C ARG A 61 8.21 12.21 3.85
N VAL A 62 8.81 11.08 4.20
CA VAL A 62 9.13 10.00 3.26
C VAL A 62 7.90 9.41 2.56
N ALA A 63 6.73 9.42 3.20
CA ALA A 63 5.49 9.00 2.56
C ALA A 63 5.02 10.03 1.53
N ARG A 64 5.13 11.34 1.83
CA ARG A 64 4.83 12.41 0.87
C ARG A 64 5.76 12.38 -0.34
N GLU A 65 7.06 12.26 -0.08
CA GLU A 65 8.09 12.23 -1.14
C GLU A 65 7.86 11.02 -2.06
N ALA A 66 7.61 9.83 -1.49
CA ALA A 66 7.31 8.65 -2.30
C ALA A 66 6.04 8.79 -3.15
N LEU A 67 4.95 9.36 -2.59
CA LEU A 67 3.73 9.60 -3.38
C LEU A 67 3.98 10.59 -4.53
N GLN A 68 4.76 11.65 -4.29
CA GLN A 68 5.12 12.62 -5.32
C GLN A 68 5.96 12.00 -6.44
N GLU A 69 6.93 11.14 -6.09
CA GLU A 69 7.73 10.39 -7.07
C GLU A 69 6.87 9.43 -7.90
N LEU A 70 5.84 8.85 -7.30
CA LEU A 70 4.85 8.01 -7.97
C LEU A 70 3.82 8.82 -8.78
N GLY A 71 3.75 10.14 -8.59
CA GLY A 71 2.81 11.03 -9.28
C GLY A 71 1.42 11.13 -8.64
N PHE A 72 1.29 10.91 -7.34
CA PHE A 72 0.02 10.95 -6.59
C PHE A 72 0.04 11.96 -5.45
N GLU A 73 -1.10 12.58 -5.14
CA GLU A 73 -1.21 13.56 -4.06
C GLU A 73 -1.57 12.92 -2.71
N SER A 74 -2.18 11.73 -2.73
CA SER A 74 -2.59 11.03 -1.51
C SER A 74 -2.47 9.52 -1.57
N THR A 75 -2.42 8.90 -0.38
CA THR A 75 -2.45 7.43 -0.24
C THR A 75 -3.71 6.82 -0.86
N ILE A 76 -4.85 7.51 -0.82
CA ILE A 76 -6.12 7.00 -1.37
C ILE A 76 -6.12 7.05 -2.90
N GLU A 77 -5.54 8.09 -3.51
CA GLU A 77 -5.37 8.14 -4.96
C GLU A 77 -4.45 7.02 -5.45
N TYR A 78 -3.32 6.82 -4.77
CA TYR A 78 -2.41 5.72 -5.10
C TYR A 78 -3.07 4.35 -4.90
N LEU A 79 -3.85 4.18 -3.82
CA LEU A 79 -4.65 2.97 -3.60
C LEU A 79 -5.62 2.71 -4.77
N ALA A 80 -6.36 3.72 -5.21
CA ALA A 80 -7.30 3.58 -6.31
C ALA A 80 -6.59 3.18 -7.61
N HIS A 81 -5.44 3.80 -7.91
CA HIS A 81 -4.61 3.42 -9.05
C HIS A 81 -4.15 1.97 -8.96
N VAL A 82 -3.52 1.57 -7.86
CA VAL A 82 -2.97 0.21 -7.70
C VAL A 82 -4.09 -0.84 -7.70
N ALA A 83 -5.22 -0.58 -7.05
CA ALA A 83 -6.36 -1.48 -7.05
C ALA A 83 -6.93 -1.69 -8.46
N GLY A 84 -7.03 -0.61 -9.26
CA GLY A 84 -7.42 -0.70 -10.66
C GLY A 84 -6.45 -1.56 -11.48
N ARG A 85 -5.14 -1.32 -11.33
CA ARG A 85 -4.10 -2.09 -12.02
C ARG A 85 -4.09 -3.57 -11.62
N VAL A 86 -4.34 -3.87 -10.35
CA VAL A 86 -4.48 -5.25 -9.86
C VAL A 86 -5.71 -5.93 -10.49
N HIS A 87 -6.87 -5.27 -10.46
CA HIS A 87 -8.10 -5.79 -11.08
C HIS A 87 -7.90 -6.08 -12.57
N GLU A 88 -7.35 -5.13 -13.32
CA GLU A 88 -7.03 -5.29 -14.75
C GLU A 88 -6.11 -6.49 -15.04
N ALA A 89 -5.14 -6.75 -14.15
CA ALA A 89 -4.14 -7.80 -14.34
C ALA A 89 -4.63 -9.19 -13.90
N THR A 90 -5.55 -9.27 -12.92
CA THR A 90 -5.90 -10.55 -12.28
C THR A 90 -7.36 -10.98 -12.40
N GLY A 91 -8.24 -10.15 -12.98
CA GLY A 91 -9.66 -10.44 -13.14
C GLY A 91 -10.47 -10.07 -11.91
#